data_AF-A0A1G5EH73-F1
#
_entry.id   AF-A0A1G5EH73-F1
#
_cell.length_a   1.000
_cell.length_b   1.000
_cell.length_c   1.000
_cell.angle_alpha   90.00
_cell.angle_beta   90.00
_cell.angle_gamma   90.00
#
_symmetry.space_group_name_H-M   'P 1'
#
loop_
_entity.id
_entity.type
_entity.pdbx_description
1 polymer ?
#
loop_
_entity_poly.entity_id
_entity_poly.type
_entity_poly.pdbx_seq_one_letter_code
_entity_poly.pdbx_strand_id
1 'polypeptide(L)'
;MMSPLSRKRDYYHLNNNYRTYLCQMTPLTEQELHQLAMNIVGKELEEDGYDFLAVNSKPKKDPQFVVLKNKKLNFVVVRAVTYPANPVEYDEKLMQTVYEHAVKYKARTYFAGVGLANSRDYDMPVHHEDDYVVNYAGLIEIKD
;
A
#
# COMPACT_ATOMS: atom_id res chain seq x y z
N MET A 1 -20.32 6.15 48.86
CA MET A 1 -20.29 6.48 47.41
C MET A 1 -19.15 7.44 47.17
N MET A 2 -18.09 7.05 46.44
CA MET A 2 -16.96 7.94 46.14
C MET A 2 -17.26 8.87 44.96
N SER A 3 -16.70 10.08 44.97
CA SER A 3 -16.99 11.15 44.03
C SER A 3 -16.47 10.88 42.60
N PRO A 4 -17.09 11.47 41.56
CA PRO A 4 -16.71 11.26 40.15
C PRO A 4 -15.26 11.65 39.82
N LEU A 5 -14.66 12.57 40.59
CA LEU A 5 -13.28 13.03 40.42
C LEU A 5 -12.23 12.03 40.91
N SER A 6 -12.58 11.19 41.90
CA SER A 6 -11.68 10.10 42.33
C SER A 6 -11.60 9.01 41.25
N ARG A 7 -12.74 8.69 40.64
CA ARG A 7 -12.86 7.68 39.58
C ARG A 7 -12.09 8.04 38.30
N LYS A 8 -11.93 9.34 38.00
CA LYS A 8 -11.09 9.83 36.87
C LYS A 8 -9.59 9.72 37.14
N ARG A 9 -9.14 9.91 38.39
CA ARG A 9 -7.73 9.79 38.78
C ARG A 9 -7.26 8.33 38.73
N ASP A 10 -8.13 7.41 39.13
CA ASP A 10 -7.85 5.97 39.08
C ASP A 10 -7.82 5.44 37.62
N TYR A 11 -8.51 6.10 36.68
CA TYR A 11 -8.43 5.79 35.24
C TYR A 11 -7.05 6.09 34.64
N TYR A 12 -6.32 7.09 35.16
CA TYR A 12 -4.95 7.41 34.73
C TYR A 12 -3.86 6.65 35.52
N HIS A 13 -4.22 6.01 36.64
CA HIS A 13 -3.31 5.21 37.46
C HIS A 13 -3.49 3.70 37.27
N LEU A 14 -4.52 3.26 36.55
CA LEU A 14 -4.62 1.90 36.02
C LEU A 14 -3.61 1.71 34.88
N ASN A 15 -2.45 1.21 35.30
CA ASN A 15 -1.46 0.44 34.54
C ASN A 15 -0.43 1.23 33.72
N ASN A 16 0.69 1.51 34.39
CA ASN A 16 1.98 1.74 33.74
C ASN A 16 2.36 0.60 32.76
N ASN A 17 1.82 -0.61 32.98
CA ASN A 17 1.96 -1.75 32.08
C ASN A 17 1.20 -1.57 30.74
N TYR A 18 -0.03 -1.03 30.72
CA TYR A 18 -0.77 -0.79 29.47
C TYR A 18 -0.16 0.35 28.66
N ARG A 19 0.44 1.33 29.33
CA ARG A 19 1.26 2.37 28.68
C ARG A 19 2.49 1.77 28.01
N THR A 20 3.17 0.82 28.64
CA THR A 20 4.27 0.09 27.98
C THR A 20 3.79 -0.80 26.83
N TYR A 21 2.57 -1.37 26.86
CA TYR A 21 2.01 -2.14 25.74
C TYR A 21 1.57 -1.26 24.55
N LEU A 22 0.96 -0.10 24.80
CA LEU A 22 0.65 0.89 23.75
C LEU A 22 1.93 1.52 23.16
N CYS A 23 3.04 1.49 23.90
CA CYS A 23 4.35 1.97 23.47
C CYS A 23 5.10 0.99 22.52
N GLN A 24 4.53 -0.17 22.20
CA GLN A 24 5.18 -1.18 21.33
C GLN A 24 4.62 -1.26 19.91
N MET A 25 3.53 -0.55 19.58
CA MET A 25 3.00 -0.58 18.22
C MET A 25 3.72 0.46 17.37
N THR A 26 4.49 -0.02 16.39
CA THR A 26 5.29 0.84 15.52
C THR A 26 4.57 0.98 14.19
N PRO A 27 4.08 2.18 13.82
CA PRO A 27 3.35 2.36 12.57
C PRO A 27 4.32 2.22 11.38
N LEU A 28 3.85 1.56 10.32
CA LEU A 28 4.61 1.47 9.09
C LEU A 28 4.78 2.86 8.49
N THR A 29 6.01 3.13 8.05
CA THR A 29 6.33 4.33 7.27
C THR A 29 5.73 4.24 5.87
N GLU A 30 5.61 5.38 5.17
CA GLU A 30 5.19 5.42 3.77
C GLU A 30 6.04 4.50 2.87
N GLN A 31 7.33 4.41 3.16
CA GLN A 31 8.26 3.55 2.41
C GLN A 31 7.97 2.06 2.64
N GLU A 32 7.62 1.67 3.86
CA GLU A 32 7.28 0.29 4.21
C GLU A 32 5.91 -0.10 3.65
N LEU A 33 4.93 0.80 3.70
CA LEU A 33 3.65 0.60 3.02
C LEU A 33 3.83 0.45 1.52
N HIS A 34 4.69 1.27 0.90
CA HIS A 34 5.03 1.17 -0.51
C HIS A 34 5.68 -0.18 -0.84
N GLN A 35 6.64 -0.64 -0.03
CA GLN A 35 7.26 -1.95 -0.20
C GLN A 35 6.25 -3.09 -0.03
N LEU A 36 5.34 -2.98 0.94
CA LEU A 36 4.28 -3.97 1.16
C LEU A 36 3.37 -4.09 -0.06
N ALA A 37 2.92 -2.96 -0.61
CA ALA A 37 2.14 -2.92 -1.85
C ALA A 37 2.93 -3.53 -3.03
N MET A 38 4.21 -3.18 -3.18
CA MET A 38 5.05 -3.76 -4.23
C MET A 38 5.20 -5.27 -4.09
N ASN A 39 5.35 -5.80 -2.88
CA ASN A 39 5.47 -7.25 -2.66
C ASN A 39 4.17 -7.98 -3.04
N ILE A 40 3.01 -7.41 -2.69
CA ILE A 40 1.70 -7.98 -3.04
C ILE A 40 1.53 -8.05 -4.56
N VAL A 41 1.77 -6.93 -5.26
CA VAL A 41 1.63 -6.87 -6.73
C VAL A 41 2.71 -7.70 -7.42
N GLY A 42 3.94 -7.67 -6.91
CA GLY A 42 5.05 -8.46 -7.44
C GLY A 42 4.75 -9.96 -7.40
N LYS A 43 4.20 -10.44 -6.28
CA LYS A 43 3.80 -11.85 -6.13
C LYS A 43 2.69 -12.24 -7.11
N GLU A 44 1.66 -11.40 -7.29
CA GLU A 44 0.62 -11.64 -8.31
C GLU A 44 1.24 -11.74 -9.71
N LEU A 45 2.14 -10.83 -10.08
CA LEU A 45 2.84 -10.86 -11.36
C LEU A 45 3.69 -12.14 -11.55
N GLU A 46 4.39 -12.59 -10.52
CA GLU A 46 5.13 -13.86 -10.54
C GLU A 46 4.21 -15.06 -10.75
N GLU A 47 3.11 -15.15 -9.98
CA GLU A 47 2.10 -16.21 -10.08
C GLU A 47 1.44 -16.24 -11.46
N ASP A 48 1.26 -15.06 -12.06
CA ASP A 48 0.75 -14.88 -13.42
C ASP A 48 1.79 -15.18 -14.53
N GLY A 49 3.03 -15.51 -14.18
CA GLY A 49 4.08 -15.87 -15.13
C GLY A 49 4.66 -14.69 -15.90
N TYR A 50 4.78 -13.52 -15.27
CA TYR A 50 5.52 -12.39 -15.81
C TYR A 50 7.02 -12.50 -15.49
N ASP A 51 7.87 -12.16 -16.46
CA ASP A 51 9.32 -12.04 -16.26
C ASP A 51 9.68 -10.60 -15.87
N PHE A 52 10.39 -10.41 -14.75
CA PHE A 52 10.84 -9.09 -14.30
C PHE A 52 12.09 -8.63 -15.04
N LEU A 53 11.98 -7.50 -15.75
CA LEU A 53 13.11 -6.87 -16.43
C LEU A 53 13.74 -5.76 -15.58
N ALA A 54 12.90 -5.01 -14.84
CA ALA A 54 13.37 -3.99 -13.91
C ALA A 54 12.38 -3.80 -12.75
N VAL A 55 12.94 -3.50 -11.58
CA VAL A 55 12.20 -3.16 -10.35
C VAL A 55 12.73 -1.82 -9.82
N ASN A 56 11.83 -0.84 -9.64
CA ASN A 56 12.13 0.46 -9.05
C ASN A 56 11.38 0.60 -7.72
N SER A 57 12.05 0.32 -6.59
CA SER A 57 11.47 0.41 -5.24
C SER A 57 11.45 1.81 -4.63
N LYS A 58 11.98 2.80 -5.35
CA LYS A 58 12.00 4.18 -4.90
C LYS A 58 10.62 4.82 -5.14
N PRO A 59 10.01 5.41 -4.11
CA PRO A 59 8.78 6.17 -4.28
C PRO A 59 8.96 7.24 -5.35
N LYS A 60 7.89 7.54 -6.09
CA LYS A 60 7.84 8.56 -7.17
C LYS A 60 8.70 8.27 -8.40
N LYS A 61 9.33 7.09 -8.50
CA LYS A 61 10.01 6.65 -9.72
C LYS A 61 9.14 5.62 -10.44
N ASP A 62 8.40 6.09 -11.44
CA ASP A 62 7.47 5.27 -12.21
C ASP A 62 8.07 4.83 -13.56
N PRO A 63 7.74 3.62 -14.06
CA PRO A 63 6.96 2.58 -13.38
C PRO A 63 7.77 1.85 -12.29
N GLN A 64 7.08 1.24 -11.31
CA GLN A 64 7.70 0.39 -10.29
C GLN A 64 8.17 -0.94 -10.88
N PHE A 65 7.39 -1.52 -11.79
CA PHE A 65 7.79 -2.74 -12.48
C PHE A 65 7.80 -2.55 -13.99
N VAL A 66 8.85 -3.07 -14.62
CA VAL A 66 8.88 -3.34 -16.05
C VAL A 66 8.96 -4.85 -16.21
N VAL A 67 7.89 -5.44 -16.72
CA VAL A 67 7.73 -6.89 -16.83
C VAL A 67 7.40 -7.32 -18.26
N LEU A 68 7.80 -8.52 -18.62
CA LEU A 68 7.56 -9.14 -19.92
C LEU A 68 6.61 -10.32 -19.75
N LYS A 69 5.57 -10.40 -20.58
CA LYS A 69 4.73 -11.60 -20.67
C LYS A 69 4.35 -11.81 -22.13
N ASN A 70 4.52 -13.03 -22.63
CA ASN A 70 4.24 -13.37 -24.03
C ASN A 70 4.89 -12.39 -25.04
N LYS A 71 6.17 -12.03 -24.80
CA LYS A 71 6.95 -11.06 -25.60
C LYS A 71 6.38 -9.63 -25.64
N LYS A 72 5.44 -9.30 -24.76
CA LYS A 72 4.88 -7.95 -24.63
C LYS A 72 5.37 -7.29 -23.34
N LEU A 73 5.93 -6.09 -23.47
CA LEU A 73 6.35 -5.28 -22.33
C LEU A 73 5.13 -4.71 -21.62
N ASN A 74 5.20 -4.65 -20.29
CA ASN A 74 4.16 -4.07 -19.45
C ASN A 74 4.83 -3.22 -18.37
N PHE A 75 4.36 -1.99 -18.24
CA PHE A 75 4.77 -1.04 -17.22
C PHE A 75 3.68 -1.05 -16.14
N VAL A 76 4.07 -1.34 -14.89
CA VAL A 76 3.13 -1.38 -13.78
C VAL A 76 3.50 -0.30 -12.77
N VAL A 77 2.56 0.60 -12.52
CA VAL A 77 2.65 1.63 -11.49
C VAL A 77 1.94 1.12 -10.24
N VAL A 78 2.66 1.04 -9.14
CA VAL A 78 2.16 0.53 -7.85
C VAL A 78 2.02 1.68 -6.86
N ARG A 79 0.88 1.72 -6.16
CA ARG A 79 0.65 2.67 -5.07
C ARG A 79 0.10 1.95 -3.85
N ALA A 80 0.67 2.26 -2.69
CA ALA A 80 0.04 1.95 -1.42
C ALA A 80 -1.00 3.04 -1.11
N VAL A 81 -2.20 2.63 -0.74
CA VAL A 81 -3.32 3.52 -0.44
C VAL A 81 -3.85 3.16 0.94
N THR A 82 -4.04 4.14 1.80
CA THR A 82 -4.62 3.92 3.14
C THR A 82 -6.05 4.45 3.16
N TYR A 83 -6.88 3.90 4.05
CA TYR A 83 -8.23 4.42 4.28
C TYR A 83 -8.18 5.93 4.64
N PRO A 84 -9.15 6.76 4.20
CA PRO A 84 -10.36 6.42 3.43
C PRO A 84 -10.20 6.46 1.90
N ALA A 85 -8.98 6.61 1.38
CA ALA A 85 -8.77 6.73 -0.06
C ALA A 85 -9.08 5.40 -0.80
N ASN A 86 -9.60 5.53 -2.02
CA ASN A 86 -10.02 4.39 -2.83
C ASN A 86 -8.83 3.86 -3.65
N PRO A 87 -8.42 2.57 -3.48
CA PRO A 87 -7.25 2.03 -4.16
C PRO A 87 -7.41 1.86 -5.68
N VAL A 88 -8.62 2.00 -6.24
CA VAL A 88 -8.79 2.00 -7.70
C VAL A 88 -8.65 3.39 -8.33
N GLU A 89 -8.60 4.45 -7.52
CA GLU A 89 -8.41 5.81 -8.00
C GLU A 89 -6.91 6.11 -8.16
N TYR A 90 -6.56 6.79 -9.25
CA TYR A 90 -5.20 7.14 -9.59
C TYR A 90 -5.10 8.56 -10.14
N ASP A 91 -3.90 9.13 -10.07
CA ASP A 91 -3.58 10.39 -10.74
C ASP A 91 -3.58 10.19 -12.26
N GLU A 92 -4.65 10.64 -12.92
CA GLU A 92 -4.84 10.53 -14.37
C GLU A 92 -3.67 11.14 -15.16
N LYS A 93 -3.14 12.28 -14.71
CA LYS A 93 -2.04 12.97 -15.40
C LYS A 93 -0.75 12.18 -15.30
N LEU A 94 -0.47 11.61 -14.13
CA LEU A 94 0.67 10.70 -13.93
C LEU A 94 0.53 9.47 -14.82
N MET A 95 -0.62 8.80 -14.77
CA MET A 95 -0.84 7.57 -15.53
C MET A 95 -0.79 7.82 -17.03
N GLN A 96 -1.31 8.95 -17.51
CA GLN A 96 -1.19 9.37 -18.90
C GLN A 96 0.28 9.56 -19.30
N THR A 97 1.08 10.21 -18.46
CA THR A 97 2.52 10.40 -18.72
C THR A 97 3.25 9.06 -18.83
N VAL A 98 2.95 8.10 -17.94
CA VAL A 98 3.53 6.75 -17.99
C VAL A 98 3.05 5.99 -19.22
N TYR A 99 1.77 6.11 -19.58
CA TYR A 99 1.18 5.52 -20.79
C TYR A 99 1.87 6.02 -22.06
N GLU A 100 2.01 7.32 -22.24
CA GLU A 100 2.70 7.91 -23.39
C GLU A 100 4.16 7.45 -23.50
N HIS A 101 4.82 7.27 -22.35
CA HIS A 101 6.16 6.69 -22.30
C HIS A 101 6.15 5.22 -22.73
N ALA A 102 5.23 4.40 -22.20
CA ALA A 102 5.08 2.99 -22.52
C ALA A 102 4.78 2.74 -24.00
N VAL A 103 3.95 3.58 -24.63
CA VAL A 103 3.63 3.49 -26.08
C VAL A 103 4.89 3.56 -26.95
N LYS A 104 5.87 4.39 -26.59
CA LYS A 104 7.16 4.48 -27.32
C LYS A 104 7.94 3.16 -27.30
N TYR A 105 7.74 2.34 -26.28
CA TYR A 105 8.33 1.01 -26.12
C TYR A 105 7.38 -0.13 -26.53
N LYS A 106 6.23 0.19 -27.14
CA LYS A 106 5.16 -0.79 -27.47
C LYS A 106 4.69 -1.60 -26.25
N ALA A 107 4.81 -1.00 -25.07
CA ALA A 107 4.42 -1.58 -23.79
C ALA A 107 2.96 -1.25 -23.46
N ARG A 108 2.32 -2.10 -22.64
CA ARG A 108 1.05 -1.79 -21.97
C ARG A 108 1.31 -1.11 -20.65
N THR A 109 0.36 -0.32 -20.17
CA THR A 109 0.45 0.35 -18.87
C THR A 109 -0.66 -0.12 -17.95
N TYR A 110 -0.29 -0.43 -16.72
CA TYR A 110 -1.19 -0.87 -15.67
C TYR A 110 -1.00 -0.03 -14.42
N PHE A 111 -2.10 0.26 -13.75
CA PHE A 111 -2.12 0.78 -12.39
C PHE A 111 -2.49 -0.34 -11.41
N ALA A 112 -1.80 -0.38 -10.27
CA ALA A 112 -2.05 -1.33 -9.20
C ALA A 112 -2.03 -0.57 -7.86
N GLY A 113 -3.21 -0.09 -7.45
CA GLY A 113 -3.38 0.50 -6.12
C GLY A 113 -3.74 -0.57 -5.11
N VAL A 114 -2.96 -0.64 -4.03
CA VAL A 114 -3.13 -1.60 -2.95
C VAL A 114 -3.57 -0.86 -1.70
N GLY A 115 -4.83 -1.05 -1.33
CA GLY A 115 -5.41 -0.59 -0.08
C GLY A 115 -4.82 -1.37 1.10
N LEU A 116 -4.23 -0.66 2.06
CA LEU A 116 -3.67 -1.23 3.29
C LEU A 116 -4.33 -0.54 4.48
N ALA A 117 -4.99 -1.31 5.34
CA ALA A 117 -5.67 -0.81 6.53
C ALA A 117 -5.37 -1.70 7.74
N ASN A 118 -5.39 -1.12 8.94
CA ASN A 118 -5.23 -1.90 10.16
C ASN A 118 -6.45 -2.82 10.36
N SER A 119 -6.22 -4.07 10.75
CA SER A 119 -7.28 -5.08 10.87
C SER A 119 -8.25 -4.84 12.03
N ARG A 120 -7.84 -4.10 13.06
CA ARG A 120 -8.67 -3.80 14.23
C ARG A 120 -9.58 -2.61 14.00
N ASP A 121 -9.05 -1.58 13.33
CA ASP A 121 -9.74 -0.33 13.05
C ASP A 121 -9.12 0.34 11.82
N TYR A 122 -9.92 0.64 10.80
CA TYR A 122 -9.42 1.14 9.53
C TYR A 122 -8.88 2.57 9.62
N ASP A 123 -9.27 3.33 10.65
CA ASP A 123 -8.74 4.67 10.93
C ASP A 123 -7.39 4.63 11.66
N MET A 124 -6.95 3.46 12.13
CA MET A 124 -5.63 3.30 12.74
C MET A 124 -4.55 3.06 11.69
N PRO A 125 -3.32 3.55 11.93
CA PRO A 125 -2.19 3.21 11.07
C PRO A 125 -1.93 1.70 11.11
N VAL A 126 -1.38 1.19 10.01
CA VAL A 126 -0.89 -0.19 9.95
C VAL A 126 0.37 -0.28 10.81
N HIS A 127 0.47 -1.30 11.67
CA HIS A 127 1.62 -1.50 12.55
C HIS A 127 2.39 -2.77 12.18
N HIS A 128 3.66 -2.87 12.56
CA HIS A 128 4.48 -4.06 12.31
C HIS A 128 4.00 -5.29 13.09
N GLU A 129 3.38 -5.06 14.23
CA GLU A 129 2.99 -6.09 15.19
C GLU A 129 1.57 -6.63 14.96
N ASP A 130 0.82 -6.03 14.03
CA ASP A 130 -0.59 -6.30 13.78
C ASP A 130 -0.84 -6.87 12.39
N ASP A 131 -1.87 -7.70 12.27
CA ASP A 131 -2.42 -8.06 10.97
C ASP A 131 -3.01 -6.83 10.27
N TYR A 132 -2.99 -6.84 8.93
CA TYR A 132 -3.56 -5.79 8.10
C TYR A 132 -4.55 -6.37 7.09
N VAL A 133 -5.48 -5.53 6.65
CA VAL A 133 -6.43 -5.84 5.59
C VAL A 133 -5.87 -5.31 4.27
N VAL A 134 -5.97 -6.14 3.23
CA VAL A 134 -5.62 -5.78 1.86
C VAL A 134 -6.89 -5.57 1.05
N ASN A 135 -7.02 -4.41 0.42
CA ASN A 135 -8.02 -4.14 -0.61
C ASN A 135 -7.31 -3.90 -1.94
N TYR A 136 -7.28 -4.91 -2.81
CA TYR A 136 -6.59 -4.87 -4.08
C TYR A 136 -7.49 -5.41 -5.19
N ALA A 137 -7.76 -4.58 -6.21
CA ALA A 137 -8.64 -4.92 -7.32
C ALA A 137 -7.94 -5.63 -8.49
N GLY A 138 -6.64 -5.93 -8.36
CA GLY A 138 -5.81 -6.41 -9.45
C GLY A 138 -5.28 -5.29 -10.34
N LEU A 139 -4.65 -5.67 -11.45
CA LEU A 139 -4.10 -4.75 -12.44
C LEU A 139 -5.20 -4.04 -13.23
N ILE A 140 -5.23 -2.72 -13.16
CA ILE A 140 -6.13 -1.86 -13.96
C ILE A 140 -5.37 -1.41 -15.21
N GLU A 141 -5.78 -1.90 -16.38
CA GLU A 141 -5.17 -1.51 -17.65
C GLU A 141 -5.57 -0.08 -18.01
N ILE A 142 -4.57 0.77 -18.27
CA ILE A 142 -4.79 2.12 -18.79
C ILE A 142 -4.97 2.03 -20.29
N LYS A 143 -6.15 2.46 -20.75
CA LYS A 143 -6.53 2.53 -22.16
C LYS A 143 -6.87 3.97 -22.46
N ASP A 144 -6.36 4.45 -23.58
CA ASP A 144 -6.83 5.66 -24.23
C ASP A 144 -8.13 5.34 -25.00
#